data_AF-A0A484YIH2-F1
#
_entry.id   AF-A0A484YIH2-F1
#
_cell.length_a   1.000
_cell.length_b   1.000
_cell.length_c   1.000
_cell.angle_alpha   90.00
_cell.angle_beta   90.00
_cell.angle_gamma   90.00
#
_symmetry.space_group_name_H-M   'P 1'
#
loop_
_entity.id
_entity.type
_entity.pdbx_description
1 polymer ?
#
loop_
_entity_poly.entity_id
_entity_poly.type
_entity_poly.pdbx_seq_one_letter_code
_entity_poly.pdbx_strand_id
1 'polypeptide(L)'
;MPCISCGETNPPDLHGGQWDCGHFKTVGANPELRFEERNAHKQCKSCNAGAGKYTAKEATVAQQYEAGLVARYGQEYVDWLNGPHEMTNYRREDFIRIRDEYRAKLKALKQREAA
;
A
#
# COMPACT_ATOMS: atom_id res chain seq x y z
N MET A 1 -7.06 -7.27 9.29
CA MET A 1 -7.51 -7.01 7.90
C MET A 1 -6.96 -8.05 6.94
N PRO A 2 -7.79 -8.55 5.99
CA PRO A 2 -7.36 -9.43 4.91
C PRO A 2 -6.59 -8.70 3.81
N CYS A 3 -6.00 -9.45 2.87
CA CYS A 3 -5.39 -8.94 1.65
C CYS A 3 -6.34 -7.99 0.90
N ILE A 4 -5.82 -6.83 0.49
CA ILE A 4 -6.62 -5.83 -0.24
C ILE A 4 -7.11 -6.34 -1.60
N SER A 5 -6.32 -7.16 -2.31
CA SER A 5 -6.70 -7.70 -3.62
C SER A 5 -7.57 -8.96 -3.50
N CYS A 6 -7.07 -10.03 -2.88
CA CYS A 6 -7.76 -11.32 -2.92
C CYS A 6 -8.62 -11.65 -1.70
N GLY A 7 -8.63 -10.80 -0.66
CA GLY A 7 -9.39 -11.08 0.57
C GLY A 7 -8.83 -12.20 1.45
N GLU A 8 -7.71 -12.84 1.09
CA GLU A 8 -7.06 -13.87 1.89
C GLU A 8 -6.68 -13.34 3.28
N THR A 9 -6.82 -14.18 4.32
CA THR A 9 -6.47 -13.88 5.71
C THR A 9 -5.23 -14.62 6.20
N ASN A 10 -4.86 -15.72 5.55
CA ASN A 10 -3.71 -16.57 5.93
C ASN A 10 -2.99 -17.10 4.68
N PRO A 11 -2.30 -16.24 3.91
CA PRO A 11 -1.58 -16.65 2.72
C PRO A 11 -0.36 -17.51 3.08
N PRO A 12 0.13 -18.34 2.15
CA PRO A 12 1.33 -19.15 2.38
C PRO A 12 2.54 -18.27 2.68
N ASP A 13 3.43 -18.77 3.53
CA ASP A 13 4.71 -18.11 3.81
C ASP A 13 5.68 -18.34 2.64
N LEU A 14 6.00 -17.26 1.92
CA LEU A 14 6.90 -17.26 0.78
C LEU A 14 8.23 -16.62 1.18
N HIS A 15 9.27 -16.71 0.34
CA HIS A 15 10.56 -16.10 0.64
C HIS A 15 10.40 -14.61 0.98
N GLY A 16 10.75 -14.22 2.21
CA GLY A 16 10.58 -12.86 2.73
C GLY A 16 9.19 -12.56 3.32
N GLY A 17 8.41 -13.57 3.71
CA GLY A 17 7.19 -13.44 4.51
C GLY A 17 5.88 -13.65 3.75
N GLN A 18 4.79 -13.64 4.52
CA GLN A 18 3.40 -13.78 4.04
C GLN A 18 2.82 -12.49 3.43
N TRP A 19 3.25 -11.33 3.93
CA TRP A 19 2.60 -10.04 3.73
C TRP A 19 3.59 -8.97 3.29
N ASP A 20 3.15 -8.14 2.35
CA ASP A 20 3.86 -6.96 1.89
C ASP A 20 2.96 -5.71 2.03
N CYS A 21 3.58 -4.55 1.83
CA CYS A 21 2.92 -3.25 1.72
C CYS A 21 2.78 -2.87 0.24
N GLY A 22 1.66 -3.27 -0.38
CA GLY A 22 1.40 -3.02 -1.79
C GLY A 22 0.86 -1.61 -2.04
N HIS A 23 1.35 -0.92 -3.07
CA HIS A 23 0.83 0.38 -3.48
C HIS A 23 -0.26 0.22 -4.55
N PHE A 24 -1.36 0.97 -4.43
CA PHE A 24 -2.41 1.01 -5.46
C PHE A 24 -1.90 1.71 -6.73
N LYS A 25 -1.34 2.91 -6.56
CA LYS A 25 -0.65 3.69 -7.59
C LYS A 25 0.85 3.49 -7.43
N THR A 26 1.51 3.01 -8.48
CA THR A 26 2.94 2.69 -8.41
C THR A 26 3.78 3.94 -8.18
N VAL A 27 4.80 3.84 -7.33
CA VAL A 27 5.69 4.96 -6.97
C VAL A 27 6.51 5.50 -8.15
N GLY A 28 6.68 4.70 -9.20
CA GLY A 28 7.39 5.09 -10.42
C GLY A 28 6.54 5.95 -11.35
N ALA A 29 5.23 5.70 -11.40
CA ALA A 29 4.29 6.47 -12.22
C ALA A 29 3.63 7.62 -11.46
N ASN A 30 3.54 7.53 -10.13
CA ASN A 30 2.86 8.50 -9.26
C ASN A 30 3.78 8.83 -8.06
N PRO A 31 4.96 9.43 -8.30
CA PRO A 31 5.94 9.74 -7.25
C PRO A 31 5.40 10.66 -6.14
N GLU A 32 4.42 11.49 -6.44
CA GLU A 32 3.71 12.35 -5.51
C GLU A 32 2.95 11.58 -4.42
N LEU A 33 2.50 10.35 -4.72
CA LEU A 33 1.81 9.46 -3.78
C LEU A 33 2.75 8.51 -3.04
N ARG A 34 4.07 8.67 -3.14
CA ARG A 34 5.06 7.71 -2.62
C ARG A 34 4.96 7.43 -1.11
N PHE A 35 4.67 8.45 -0.32
CA PHE A 35 4.54 8.34 1.14
C PHE A 35 3.11 8.67 1.61
N GLU A 36 2.15 8.68 0.68
CA GLU A 36 0.74 8.82 1.02
C GLU A 36 0.24 7.49 1.58
N GLU A 37 -0.12 7.47 2.86
CA GLU A 37 -0.58 6.26 3.55
C GLU A 37 -1.86 5.69 2.91
N ARG A 38 -2.69 6.55 2.31
CA ARG A 38 -3.89 6.13 1.57
C ARG A 38 -3.60 5.33 0.31
N ASN A 39 -2.38 5.40 -0.21
CA ASN A 39 -1.97 4.67 -1.40
C ASN A 39 -1.40 3.28 -1.07
N ALA A 40 -1.24 2.92 0.21
CA ALA A 40 -0.51 1.74 0.64
C ALA A 40 -1.34 0.84 1.57
N HIS A 41 -1.48 -0.44 1.21
CA HIS A 41 -2.29 -1.38 1.99
C HIS A 41 -1.65 -2.77 2.12
N LYS A 42 -2.10 -3.49 3.15
CA LYS A 42 -1.70 -4.88 3.40
C LYS A 42 -2.11 -5.76 2.22
N GLN A 43 -1.13 -6.36 1.57
CA GLN A 43 -1.31 -7.24 0.42
C GLN A 43 -0.51 -8.52 0.63
N CYS A 44 -1.08 -9.68 0.29
CA CYS A 44 -0.32 -10.93 0.36
C CYS A 44 0.77 -10.93 -0.71
N LYS A 45 1.86 -11.65 -0.44
CA LYS A 45 3.04 -11.65 -1.31
C LYS A 45 2.75 -12.09 -2.75
N SER A 46 1.86 -13.07 -2.92
CA SER A 46 1.49 -13.59 -4.25
C SER A 46 0.70 -12.60 -5.12
N CYS A 47 -0.05 -11.68 -4.49
CA CYS A 47 -0.73 -10.57 -5.14
C CYS A 47 0.24 -9.39 -5.36
N ASN A 48 1.03 -9.02 -4.34
CA ASN A 48 1.96 -7.89 -4.40
C ASN A 48 3.11 -8.10 -5.39
N ALA A 49 3.58 -9.34 -5.56
CA ALA A 49 4.71 -9.64 -6.42
C ALA A 49 4.49 -9.21 -7.88
N GLY A 50 3.25 -8.96 -8.30
CA GLY A 50 2.91 -8.61 -9.68
C GLY A 50 3.31 -9.77 -10.57
N ALA A 51 2.35 -10.58 -11.02
CA ALA A 51 2.68 -11.56 -12.05
C ALA A 51 3.32 -10.80 -13.22
N GLY A 52 4.55 -11.18 -13.59
CA GLY A 52 5.47 -10.33 -14.35
C GLY A 52 4.80 -9.59 -15.51
N LYS A 53 5.32 -8.38 -15.78
CA LYS A 53 4.86 -7.47 -16.84
C LYS A 53 4.19 -8.24 -17.98
N TYR A 54 2.91 -7.97 -18.22
CA TYR A 54 2.09 -8.55 -19.31
C TYR A 54 1.50 -9.95 -19.06
N THR A 55 1.13 -10.28 -17.83
CA THR A 55 0.30 -11.47 -17.57
C THR A 55 -1.13 -11.07 -17.21
N ALA A 56 -2.11 -11.88 -17.62
CA ALA A 56 -3.52 -11.69 -17.25
C ALA A 56 -3.73 -11.53 -15.74
N LYS A 57 -2.85 -12.13 -14.93
CA LYS A 57 -2.87 -12.03 -13.47
C LYS A 57 -2.58 -10.61 -12.94
N GLU A 58 -1.78 -9.80 -13.64
CA GLU A 58 -1.52 -8.40 -13.24
C GLU A 58 -2.79 -7.54 -13.35
N ALA A 59 -3.48 -7.61 -14.49
CA ALA A 59 -4.73 -6.89 -14.73
C ALA A 59 -5.80 -7.30 -13.71
N THR A 60 -5.93 -8.60 -13.43
CA THR A 60 -6.87 -9.12 -12.43
C THR A 60 -6.54 -8.60 -11.02
N VAL A 61 -5.27 -8.58 -10.63
CA VAL A 61 -4.87 -8.11 -9.28
C VAL A 61 -5.14 -6.62 -9.10
N ALA A 62 -4.89 -5.80 -10.12
CA ALA A 62 -5.17 -4.35 -10.07
C ALA A 62 -6.67 -4.07 -9.92
N GLN A 63 -7.52 -4.72 -10.73
CA GLN A 63 -8.98 -4.62 -10.64
C GLN A 63 -9.50 -5.07 -9.27
N GLN A 64 -8.96 -6.18 -8.75
CA GLN A 64 -9.30 -6.69 -7.42
C GLN A 64 -8.85 -5.74 -6.30
N TYR A 65 -7.67 -5.11 -6.44
CA TYR A 65 -7.20 -4.10 -5.49
C TYR A 65 -8.18 -2.93 -5.43
N GLU A 66 -8.56 -2.38 -6.58
CA GLU A 66 -9.52 -1.27 -6.66
C GLU A 66 -10.86 -1.64 -6.04
N ALA A 67 -11.42 -2.80 -6.40
CA ALA A 67 -12.65 -3.31 -5.79
C ALA A 67 -12.54 -3.43 -4.26
N GLY A 68 -11.39 -3.88 -3.77
CA GLY A 68 -11.09 -3.94 -2.33
C GLY A 68 -11.02 -2.57 -1.65
N LEU A 69 -10.53 -1.54 -2.34
CA LEU A 69 -10.54 -0.16 -1.84
C LEU A 69 -11.96 0.40 -1.78
N VAL A 70 -12.73 0.26 -2.86
CA VAL A 70 -14.13 0.70 -2.90
C VAL A 70 -14.93 0.02 -1.79
N ALA A 71 -14.75 -1.29 -1.59
CA ALA A 71 -15.45 -2.03 -0.54
C ALA A 71 -15.08 -1.58 0.89
N ARG A 72 -13.85 -1.11 1.13
CA ARG A 72 -13.37 -0.71 2.46
C ARG A 72 -13.58 0.76 2.79
N TYR A 73 -13.41 1.62 1.80
CA TYR A 73 -13.32 3.08 1.99
C TYR A 73 -14.29 3.88 1.11
N GLY A 74 -14.99 3.23 0.18
CA GLY A 74 -15.92 3.87 -0.75
C GLY A 74 -15.27 4.34 -2.05
N GLN A 75 -16.12 4.69 -3.02
CA GLN A 75 -15.68 5.11 -4.36
C GLN A 75 -14.88 6.42 -4.32
N GLU A 76 -15.29 7.38 -3.48
CA GLU A 76 -14.60 8.68 -3.36
C GLU A 76 -13.12 8.54 -2.98
N TYR A 77 -12.77 7.49 -2.22
CA TYR A 77 -11.39 7.20 -1.85
C TYR A 77 -10.53 6.82 -3.07
N VAL A 78 -11.09 5.99 -3.95
CA VAL A 78 -10.45 5.56 -5.19
C VAL A 78 -10.39 6.72 -6.19
N ASP A 79 -11.46 7.49 -6.31
CA ASP A 79 -11.52 8.65 -7.19
C ASP A 79 -10.47 9.69 -6.77
N TRP A 80 -10.30 9.92 -5.47
CA TRP A 80 -9.24 10.79 -4.96
C TRP A 80 -7.84 10.26 -5.34
N LEU A 81 -7.56 8.97 -5.16
CA LEU A 81 -6.28 8.36 -5.53
C LEU A 81 -6.00 8.42 -7.04
N ASN A 82 -7.04 8.34 -7.87
CA ASN A 82 -6.93 8.46 -9.32
C ASN A 82 -6.95 9.91 -9.83
N GLY A 83 -7.30 10.86 -8.97
CA GLY A 83 -7.29 12.28 -9.26
C GLY A 83 -5.88 12.87 -9.39
N PRO A 84 -5.78 14.15 -9.77
CA PRO A 84 -4.51 14.85 -9.84
C PRO A 84 -3.95 15.11 -8.44
N HIS A 85 -2.63 14.97 -8.30
CA HIS A 85 -1.89 15.22 -7.06
C HIS A 85 -0.68 16.11 -7.33
N GLU A 86 -0.34 16.96 -6.37
CA GLU A 86 0.81 17.86 -6.49
C GLU A 86 2.13 17.16 -6.18
N MET A 87 3.16 17.45 -6.97
CA MET A 87 4.51 16.95 -6.73
C MET A 87 5.07 17.50 -5.41
N THR A 88 5.45 16.58 -4.53
CA THR A 88 5.93 16.87 -3.17
C THR A 88 7.33 17.47 -3.13
N ASN A 89 8.15 17.28 -4.17
CA ASN A 89 9.52 17.81 -4.30
C ASN A 89 10.40 17.61 -3.05
N TYR A 90 10.30 16.43 -2.42
CA TYR A 90 10.95 16.12 -1.14
C TYR A 90 12.44 16.47 -1.12
N ARG A 91 12.86 17.10 -0.02
CA ARG A 91 14.26 17.40 0.28
C ARG A 91 14.78 16.49 1.38
N ARG A 92 16.07 16.58 1.67
CA ARG A 92 16.75 15.75 2.68
C ARG A 92 16.05 15.83 4.04
N GLU A 93 15.64 17.03 4.41
CA GLU A 93 14.97 17.35 5.68
C GLU A 93 13.62 16.64 5.78
N ASP A 94 12.88 16.54 4.66
CA ASP A 94 11.60 15.82 4.62
C ASP A 94 11.78 14.33 4.88
N PHE A 95 12.79 13.70 4.25
CA PHE A 95 13.06 12.28 4.49
C PHE A 95 13.45 12.00 5.95
N ILE A 96 14.20 12.91 6.57
CA ILE A 96 14.54 12.83 7.99
C ILE A 96 13.26 12.93 8.85
N ARG A 97 12.40 13.92 8.56
CA ARG A 97 11.13 14.12 9.26
C ARG A 97 10.22 12.90 9.13
N ILE A 98 10.00 12.40 7.92
CA ILE A 98 9.16 11.22 7.63
C ILE A 98 9.68 10.00 8.40
N ARG A 99 11.00 9.74 8.34
CA ARG A 99 11.62 8.63 9.09
C ARG A 99 11.34 8.73 10.59
N ASP A 100 11.52 9.92 11.16
CA ASP A 100 11.39 10.11 12.60
C ASP A 100 9.92 10.04 13.05
N GLU A 101 8.98 10.51 12.22
CA GLU A 101 7.55 10.33 12.43
C GLU A 101 7.16 8.84 12.49
N TYR A 102 7.58 8.03 11.51
CA TYR A 102 7.27 6.60 11.51
C TYR A 102 7.94 5.84 12.66
N ARG A 103 9.13 6.25 13.10
CA ARG A 103 9.77 5.72 14.32
C ARG A 103 8.94 6.02 15.56
N ALA A 104 8.41 7.24 15.67
CA ALA A 104 7.55 7.63 16.78
C ALA A 104 6.23 6.85 16.75
N LYS A 105 5.57 6.74 15.59
CA LYS A 105 4.36 5.92 15.38
C LYS A 105 4.60 4.46 15.80
N LEU A 106 5.72 3.85 15.40
CA LEU A 106 6.08 2.49 15.79
C LEU A 106 6.29 2.35 17.30
N LYS A 107 6.98 3.30 17.94
CA LYS A 107 7.17 3.30 19.40
C LYS A 107 5.83 3.35 20.14
N ALA A 108 4.94 4.24 19.71
CA ALA A 108 3.60 4.38 20.30
C ALA A 108 2.76 3.11 20.11
N LEU A 109 2.84 2.46 18.94
CA LEU A 109 2.15 1.19 18.68
C LEU A 109 2.62 0.09 19.63
N LYS A 110 3.93 -0.11 19.78
CA LYS A 110 4.50 -1.12 20.69
C LYS A 110 4.12 -0.89 22.15
N GLN A 111 4.04 0.38 22.58
CA GLN A 111 3.59 0.72 23.92
C GLN A 111 2.12 0.37 24.15
N ARG A 112 1.27 0.55 23.13
CA ARG A 112 -0.14 0.16 23.19
C ARG A 112 -0.34 -1.35 23.19
N GLU A 113 0.49 -2.11 22.48
CA GLU A 113 0.42 -3.58 22.47
C GLU A 113 0.89 -4.22 23.78
N ALA A 114 1.79 -3.54 24.52
CA ALA A 114 2.31 -4.01 25.79
C ALA A 114 1.46 -3.61 27.01
N ALA A 115 0.49 -2.71 26.82
CA ALA A 115 -0.43 -2.22 27.85
C ALA A 115 -1.74 -3.01 27.83
#